data_AF-A0A9C7LBY3-F1
#
_entry.id   AF-A0A9C7LBY3-F1
#
_cell.length_a   1.000
_cell.length_b   1.000
_cell.length_c   1.000
_cell.angle_alpha   90.00
_cell.angle_beta   90.00
_cell.angle_gamma   90.00
#
_symmetry.space_group_name_H-M   'P 1'
#
loop_
_entity.id
_entity.type
_entity.pdbx_description
1 polymer ?
#
loop_
_entity_poly.entity_id
_entity_poly.type
_entity_poly.pdbx_seq_one_letter_code
_entity_poly.pdbx_strand_id
1 'polypeptide(L)'
;MQQQGMNNQQQSMQPQNMNMQNQQGVMPEPPGVISTKDSMYLTDMMSWNLLSMKKAHFFAEHCQDPEIKALMEKCGQMHQRHYTKILNHMNVHLQNQQPLSGMQ
;
A
#
# COMPACT_ATOMS: atom_id res chain seq x y z
N MET A 1 -63.79 45.08 -18.06
CA MET A 1 -63.20 46.27 -17.39
C MET A 1 -62.08 45.76 -16.49
N GLN A 2 -60.89 46.34 -16.62
CA GLN A 2 -59.63 45.96 -15.96
C GLN A 2 -59.64 46.12 -14.43
N GLN A 3 -58.93 45.21 -13.74
CA GLN A 3 -57.92 45.41 -12.66
C GLN A 3 -57.71 44.02 -12.01
N GLN A 4 -56.58 43.30 -12.01
CA GLN A 4 -55.15 43.58 -11.81
C GLN A 4 -54.77 44.21 -10.45
N GLY A 5 -53.97 43.44 -9.69
CA GLY A 5 -53.32 43.78 -8.41
C GLY A 5 -54.00 43.06 -7.23
N MET A 6 -53.37 42.26 -6.37
CA MET A 6 -51.95 42.15 -6.04
C MET A 6 -51.68 40.84 -5.28
N ASN A 7 -50.57 40.20 -5.63
CA ASN A 7 -49.93 39.08 -4.94
C ASN A 7 -49.61 39.41 -3.47
N ASN A 8 -49.82 38.44 -2.57
CA ASN A 8 -48.76 37.97 -1.66
C ASN A 8 -49.21 36.65 -1.00
N GLN A 9 -48.89 35.53 -1.61
CA GLN A 9 -47.72 34.70 -1.30
C GLN A 9 -47.93 33.89 -0.02
N GLN A 10 -48.58 32.75 -0.26
CA GLN A 10 -48.68 31.58 0.56
C GLN A 10 -47.28 31.00 0.81
N GLN A 11 -46.85 30.98 2.07
CA GLN A 11 -45.59 30.35 2.45
C GLN A 11 -45.88 28.93 2.95
N SER A 12 -45.63 27.97 2.06
CA SER A 12 -45.64 26.54 2.35
C SER A 12 -44.28 25.95 1.96
N MET A 13 -43.82 24.97 2.75
CA MET A 13 -42.61 24.13 2.59
C MET A 13 -41.32 24.76 3.13
N GLN A 14 -40.43 24.08 3.85
CA GLN A 14 -40.16 22.65 4.10
C GLN A 14 -39.24 22.53 5.33
N PRO A 15 -39.21 21.42 6.09
CA PRO A 15 -38.18 21.20 7.10
C PRO A 15 -36.83 20.98 6.41
N GLN A 16 -35.84 21.79 6.79
CA GLN A 16 -34.49 21.73 6.26
C GLN A 16 -33.77 20.46 6.78
N ASN A 17 -33.89 19.38 6.01
CA ASN A 17 -32.86 18.35 5.85
C ASN A 17 -31.62 19.07 5.26
N MET A 18 -30.35 18.81 5.57
CA MET A 18 -29.74 17.61 6.07
C MET A 18 -28.33 17.98 6.55
N ASN A 19 -27.98 17.41 7.70
CA ASN A 19 -26.63 17.22 8.22
C ASN A 19 -25.61 16.85 7.13
N MET A 20 -24.81 17.81 6.66
CA MET A 20 -23.80 17.58 5.61
C MET A 20 -22.47 18.24 5.96
N GLN A 21 -21.92 17.94 7.15
CA GLN A 21 -20.59 18.45 7.50
C GLN A 21 -19.70 17.49 8.28
N ASN A 22 -19.97 16.18 8.27
CA ASN A 22 -19.00 15.25 8.88
C ASN A 22 -19.04 13.83 8.32
N GLN A 23 -19.04 13.67 6.99
CA GLN A 23 -18.53 12.44 6.39
C GLN A 23 -17.11 12.71 5.91
N GLN A 24 -16.20 12.80 6.88
CA GLN A 24 -14.79 12.50 6.62
C GLN A 24 -14.78 11.08 6.05
N GLY A 25 -14.62 10.98 4.73
CA GLY A 25 -14.64 9.72 4.00
C GLY A 25 -13.69 8.75 4.67
N VAL A 26 -14.24 7.70 5.27
CA VAL A 26 -13.47 6.55 5.73
C VAL A 26 -12.83 5.98 4.47
N MET A 27 -11.52 6.16 4.29
CA MET A 27 -10.79 5.55 3.19
C MET A 27 -10.84 4.03 3.41
N PRO A 28 -11.53 3.25 2.55
CA PRO A 28 -11.73 1.82 2.79
C PRO A 28 -10.45 1.01 2.58
N GLU A 29 -9.48 1.55 1.82
CA GLU A 29 -8.19 0.91 1.60
C GLU A 29 -7.14 1.97 1.20
N PRO A 30 -5.88 1.86 1.66
CA PRO A 30 -4.82 2.77 1.23
C PRO A 30 -4.58 2.70 -0.28
N PRO A 31 -4.21 3.81 -0.93
CA PRO A 31 -3.89 3.83 -2.35
C PRO A 31 -2.80 2.80 -2.68
N GLY A 32 -3.01 2.04 -3.75
CA GLY A 32 -2.03 1.06 -4.25
C GLY A 32 -0.82 1.71 -4.93
N VAL A 33 -0.27 2.79 -4.38
CA VAL A 33 0.91 3.50 -4.92
C VAL A 33 2.09 3.23 -3.99
N ILE A 34 3.21 2.79 -4.55
CA ILE A 34 4.48 2.71 -3.81
C ILE A 34 5.09 4.12 -3.83
N SER A 35 5.17 4.76 -2.67
CA SER A 35 5.83 6.06 -2.56
C SER A 35 7.35 5.93 -2.65
N THR A 36 8.06 7.06 -2.79
CA THR A 36 9.52 7.09 -2.71
C THR A 36 10.02 6.52 -1.38
N LYS A 37 9.32 6.80 -0.27
CA LYS A 37 9.69 6.29 1.06
C LYS A 37 9.54 4.77 1.12
N ASP A 38 8.46 4.23 0.57
CA ASP A 38 8.25 2.78 0.49
C ASP A 38 9.35 2.11 -0.34
N SER A 39 9.71 2.72 -1.48
CA SER A 39 10.79 2.24 -2.34
C SER A 39 12.14 2.17 -1.62
N MET A 40 12.46 3.17 -0.77
CA MET A 40 13.68 3.16 0.04
C MET A 40 13.66 2.01 1.06
N TYR A 41 12.57 1.83 1.80
CA TYR A 41 12.45 0.72 2.76
C TYR A 41 12.47 -0.67 2.08
N LEU A 42 11.84 -0.81 0.92
CA LEU A 42 11.90 -2.04 0.11
C LEU A 42 13.32 -2.35 -0.34
N THR A 43 14.07 -1.33 -0.75
CA THR A 43 15.48 -1.47 -1.14
C THR A 43 16.34 -1.94 0.02
N ASP A 44 16.15 -1.37 1.21
CA ASP A 44 16.86 -1.78 2.42
C ASP A 44 16.53 -3.24 2.79
N MET A 45 15.25 -3.60 2.80
CA MET A 45 14.81 -4.97 3.10
C MET A 45 15.40 -5.99 2.12
N MET A 46 15.44 -5.68 0.83
CA MET A 46 16.05 -6.54 -0.18
C MET A 46 17.57 -6.67 0.03
N SER A 47 18.24 -5.56 0.32
CA SER A 47 19.68 -5.53 0.57
C SER A 47 20.07 -6.35 1.79
N TRP A 48 19.30 -6.26 2.87
CA TRP A 48 19.52 -7.06 4.09
C TRP A 48 19.32 -8.55 3.83
N ASN A 49 18.28 -8.97 3.10
CA ASN A 49 18.09 -10.39 2.78
C ASN A 49 19.22 -10.95 1.91
N LEU A 50 19.65 -10.20 0.89
CA LEU A 50 20.75 -10.61 0.02
C LEU A 50 22.07 -10.75 0.79
N LEU A 51 22.39 -9.78 1.65
CA LEU A 51 23.60 -9.80 2.47
C LEU A 51 23.57 -10.95 3.48
N SER A 52 22.43 -11.16 4.16
CA SER A 52 22.28 -12.23 5.16
C SER A 52 22.40 -13.60 4.52
N MET A 53 21.81 -13.84 3.35
CA MET A 53 21.98 -15.09 2.60
C MET A 53 23.45 -15.36 2.28
N LYS A 54 24.17 -14.36 1.76
CA LYS A 54 25.60 -14.47 1.43
C LYS A 54 26.45 -14.78 2.68
N LYS A 55 26.20 -14.09 3.78
CA LYS A 55 26.92 -14.31 5.04
C LYS A 55 26.62 -15.68 5.64
N ALA A 56 25.36 -16.11 5.63
CA ALA A 56 24.97 -17.42 6.13
C ALA A 56 25.68 -18.54 5.35
N HIS A 57 25.69 -18.45 4.01
CA HIS A 57 26.41 -19.41 3.18
C HIS A 57 27.93 -19.39 3.43
N PHE A 58 28.53 -18.19 3.47
CA PHE A 58 29.95 -18.05 3.81
C PHE A 58 30.30 -18.70 5.15
N PHE A 59 29.50 -18.50 6.20
CA PHE A 59 29.76 -19.14 7.49
C PHE A 59 29.52 -20.66 7.46
N ALA A 60 28.53 -21.14 6.70
CA ALA A 60 28.30 -22.57 6.51
C ALA A 60 29.50 -23.30 5.88
N GLU A 61 30.25 -22.62 5.01
CA GLU A 61 31.49 -23.16 4.41
C GLU A 61 32.65 -23.26 5.41
N HIS A 62 32.69 -22.38 6.41
CA HIS A 62 33.78 -22.32 7.40
C HIS A 62 33.47 -23.03 8.72
N CYS A 63 32.23 -23.49 8.92
CA CYS A 63 31.82 -24.26 10.08
C CYS A 63 32.21 -25.74 9.93
N GLN A 64 32.77 -26.31 11.00
CA GLN A 64 33.14 -27.73 11.08
C GLN A 64 31.98 -28.57 11.64
N ASP A 65 31.14 -27.97 12.48
CA ASP A 65 29.99 -28.62 13.08
C ASP A 65 28.88 -28.82 12.02
N PRO A 66 28.47 -30.07 11.74
CA PRO A 66 27.45 -30.36 10.72
C PRO A 66 26.06 -29.78 11.05
N GLU A 67 25.69 -29.72 12.33
CA GLU A 67 24.39 -29.19 12.77
C GLU A 67 24.35 -27.66 12.57
N ILE A 68 25.43 -26.97 12.96
CA ILE A 68 25.53 -25.52 12.74
C ILE A 68 25.54 -25.21 11.24
N LYS A 69 26.27 -25.99 10.44
CA LYS A 69 26.26 -25.85 8.98
C LYS A 69 24.86 -25.96 8.40
N ALA A 70 24.09 -26.97 8.79
CA ALA A 70 22.72 -27.16 8.33
C ALA A 70 21.80 -26.00 8.75
N LEU A 71 21.97 -25.47 9.97
CA LEU A 71 21.22 -24.30 10.44
C LEU A 71 21.55 -23.03 9.63
N MET A 72 22.83 -22.81 9.31
CA MET A 72 23.27 -21.69 8.48
C MET A 72 22.72 -21.77 7.06
N GLU A 73 22.76 -22.95 6.43
CA GLU A 73 22.17 -23.17 5.10
C GLU A 73 20.66 -22.92 5.11
N LYS A 74 19.95 -23.42 6.12
CA LYS A 74 18.52 -23.15 6.31
C LYS A 74 18.22 -21.66 6.49
N CYS A 75 19.07 -20.94 7.24
CA CYS A 75 18.97 -19.49 7.40
C CYS A 75 19.15 -18.76 6.06
N GLY A 76 20.16 -19.16 5.27
CA GLY A 76 20.41 -18.62 3.94
C GLY A 76 19.22 -18.81 2.99
N GLN A 77 18.65 -20.01 2.94
CA GLN A 77 17.45 -20.33 2.14
C GLN A 77 16.23 -19.51 2.57
N MET A 78 16.05 -19.28 3.88
CA MET A 78 14.96 -18.46 4.40
C MET A 78 15.08 -17.00 3.90
N HIS A 79 16.28 -16.42 3.96
CA HIS A 79 16.53 -15.08 3.43
C HIS A 79 16.34 -14.98 1.92
N GLN A 80 16.78 -16.00 1.17
CA GLN A 80 16.52 -16.08 -0.27
C GLN A 80 15.02 -16.03 -0.58
N ARG A 81 14.22 -16.85 0.13
CA ARG A 81 12.77 -16.89 -0.05
C ARG A 81 12.13 -15.53 0.25
N HIS A 82 12.57 -14.83 1.30
CA HIS A 82 12.06 -13.50 1.62
C HIS A 82 12.40 -12.47 0.54
N TYR A 83 13.63 -12.48 0.02
CA TYR A 83 14.02 -11.63 -1.11
C TYR A 83 13.12 -11.87 -2.33
N THR A 84 12.95 -13.13 -2.73
CA THR A 84 12.12 -13.49 -3.88
C THR A 84 10.65 -13.11 -3.67
N LYS A 85 10.13 -13.24 -2.43
CA LYS A 85 8.77 -12.82 -2.11
C LYS A 85 8.58 -11.31 -2.32
N ILE A 86 9.50 -10.49 -1.82
CA ILE A 86 9.45 -9.03 -2.01
C ILE A 86 9.52 -8.68 -3.50
N LEU A 87 10.46 -9.30 -4.24
CA LEU A 87 10.60 -9.08 -5.67
C LEU A 87 9.31 -9.40 -6.44
N ASN A 88 8.67 -10.53 -6.11
CA ASN A 88 7.40 -10.91 -6.74
C ASN A 88 6.29 -9.90 -6.45
N HIS A 89 6.18 -9.41 -5.20
CA HIS A 89 5.21 -8.37 -4.86
C HIS A 89 5.45 -7.07 -5.64
N MET A 90 6.70 -6.67 -5.85
CA MET A 90 7.04 -5.49 -6.65
C MET A 90 6.70 -5.68 -8.13
N ASN A 91 6.98 -6.86 -8.70
CA ASN A 91 6.63 -7.16 -10.09
C ASN A 91 5.11 -7.14 -10.32
N VAL A 92 4.33 -7.72 -9.39
CA VAL A 92 2.86 -7.67 -9.43
C VAL A 92 2.36 -6.23 -9.30
N HIS A 93 2.96 -5.44 -8.40
CA HIS A 93 2.62 -4.02 -8.26
C HIS A 93 2.85 -3.24 -9.56
N LEU A 94 3.99 -3.42 -10.19
CA LEU A 94 4.34 -2.77 -11.46
C LEU A 94 3.37 -3.14 -12.59
N GLN A 95 2.92 -4.40 -12.64
CA GLN A 95 1.92 -4.86 -13.63
C GLN A 95 0.54 -4.27 -13.38
N ASN A 96 0.19 -4.03 -12.11
CA ASN A 96 -1.14 -3.55 -11.70
C ASN A 96 -1.24 -2.02 -11.58
N GLN A 97 -0.17 -1.27 -11.89
CA GLN A 97 -0.23 0.19 -11.91
C GLN A 97 -1.22 0.67 -12.98
N GLN A 98 -2.45 0.98 -12.55
CA GLN A 98 -3.44 1.68 -13.35
C GLN A 98 -2.95 3.13 -13.56
N PRO A 99 -2.92 3.64 -14.80
CA PRO A 99 -2.59 5.04 -15.03
C PRO A 99 -3.64 5.92 -14.33
N LEU A 100 -3.19 6.98 -13.65
CA LEU A 100 -4.02 8.02 -13.02
C LEU A 100 -4.86 8.73 -14.09
N SER A 101 -5.92 8.07 -14.56
CA SER A 101 -6.81 8.53 -15.61
C SER A 101 -8.06 9.09 -14.93
N GLY A 102 -8.01 10.34 -14.47
CA GLY A 102 -9.20 10.93 -13.81
C GLY A 102 -9.07 12.29 -13.13
N MET A 103 -7.92 12.96 -13.13
CA MET A 103 -7.84 14.37 -12.72
C MET A 103 -7.77 15.26 -13.98
N GLN A 104 -8.93 15.54 -14.57
CA GLN A 104 -9.19 16.67 -15.46
C GLN A 104 -10.27 17.54 -14.84
#